data_AF-A0A9P0VS78-F1
#
_entry.id   AF-A0A9P0VS78-F1
#
_cell.length_a   1.000
_cell.length_b   1.000
_cell.length_c   1.000
_cell.angle_alpha   90.00
_cell.angle_beta   90.00
_cell.angle_gamma   90.00
#
_symmetry.space_group_name_H-M   'P 1'
#
loop_
_entity.id
_entity.type
_entity.pdbx_description
1 polymer ?
#
loop_
_entity_poly.entity_id
_entity_poly.type
_entity_poly.pdbx_seq_one_letter_code
_entity_poly.pdbx_strand_id
1 'polypeptide(L)' 'MQSTSEPGMVHISKVTKCLLPPNGYVLRTRGFVKLKGKGSMETYWVFENIYTEEGYVD' A
#
# COMPACT_ATOMS: atom_id res chain seq x y z
N MET A 1 7.21 -1.20 9.36
CA MET A 1 7.05 -0.88 7.92
C MET A 1 7.96 0.28 7.58
N GLN A 2 7.71 1.50 8.09
CA GLN A 2 8.45 2.73 7.75
C GLN A 2 10.00 2.62 7.70
N SER A 3 10.63 1.87 8.60
CA SER A 3 12.10 1.68 8.64
C SER A 3 12.72 1.02 7.40
N THR A 4 11.91 0.43 6.52
CA THR A 4 12.35 -0.19 5.25
C THR A 4 11.69 0.46 4.03
N SER A 5 11.09 1.62 4.22
CA SER A 5 10.40 2.37 3.16
C SER A 5 11.39 3.24 2.38
N GLU A 6 11.02 3.57 1.15
CA GLU A 6 11.71 4.58 0.35
C GLU A 6 11.21 5.98 0.76
N PRO A 7 12.09 7.00 0.79
CA PRO A 7 11.68 8.38 1.08
C PRO A 7 10.56 8.83 0.12
N GLY A 8 9.53 9.47 0.67
CA GLY A 8 8.38 9.95 -0.11
C GLY A 8 7.38 8.86 -0.51
N MET A 9 7.60 7.61 -0.13
CA MET A 9 6.74 6.48 -0.50
C MET A 9 6.03 5.89 0.73
N VAL A 10 4.74 5.60 0.57
CA VAL A 10 3.93 4.88 1.58
C VAL A 10 3.80 3.43 1.15
N HIS A 11 4.39 2.50 1.92
CA HIS A 11 4.10 1.08 1.73
C HIS A 11 3.07 0.54 2.72
N ILE A 12 2.38 -0.50 2.27
CA ILE A 12 1.39 -1.21 3.05
C ILE A 12 1.61 -2.73 2.95
N SER A 13 1.04 -3.43 3.93
CA SER A 13 0.99 -4.88 3.95
C SER A 13 -0.11 -5.42 3.03
N LYS A 14 -0.04 -6.71 2.68
CA LYS A 14 -1.14 -7.40 2.00
C LYS A 14 -2.49 -7.27 2.72
N VAL A 15 -2.49 -7.36 4.06
CA VAL A 15 -3.72 -7.25 4.85
C VAL A 15 -4.33 -5.86 4.70
N THR A 16 -3.51 -4.81 4.78
CA THR A 16 -3.97 -3.43 4.57
C THR A 16 -4.52 -3.23 3.16
N LYS A 17 -3.89 -3.81 2.13
CA LYS A 17 -4.40 -3.77 0.75
C LYS A 17 -5.84 -4.31 0.64
N CYS A 18 -6.15 -5.40 1.34
CA CYS A 18 -7.50 -5.99 1.34
C CYS A 18 -8.55 -5.13 2.04
N LEU A 19 -8.14 -4.18 2.89
CA LEU A 19 -9.03 -3.28 3.62
C LEU A 19 -9.22 -1.93 2.92
N LEU A 20 -8.43 -1.64 1.89
CA LEU A 20 -8.56 -0.38 1.16
C LEU A 20 -9.81 -0.40 0.27
N PRO A 21 -10.52 0.74 0.17
CA PRO A 21 -11.69 0.85 -0.68
C PRO A 21 -11.33 0.61 -2.16
N PRO A 22 -12.20 -0.11 -2.90
CA PRO A 22 -11.99 -0.30 -4.33
C PRO A 22 -11.99 1.06 -5.03
N ASN A 23 -11.05 1.26 -5.95
CA ASN A 23 -10.88 2.47 -6.76
C ASN A 23 -10.50 3.76 -6.00
N GLY A 24 -10.31 3.75 -4.68
CA GLY A 24 -9.82 4.94 -3.95
C GLY A 24 -8.31 5.18 -4.10
N TYR A 25 -7.54 4.11 -4.34
CA TYR A 25 -6.08 4.17 -4.39
C TYR A 25 -5.52 3.30 -5.51
N VAL A 26 -4.37 3.72 -6.06
CA VAL A 26 -3.59 2.91 -6.98
C VAL A 26 -2.51 2.17 -6.19
N LEU A 27 -2.47 0.85 -6.34
CA LEU A 27 -1.52 -0.01 -5.64
C LEU A 27 -0.51 -0.60 -6.61
N ARG A 28 0.78 -0.47 -6.30
CA ARG A 28 1.87 -1.14 -7.04
C ARG A 28 2.52 -2.21 -6.16
N THR A 29 2.70 -3.41 -6.69
CA THR A 29 3.47 -4.45 -5.99
C THR A 29 4.90 -4.00 -5.80
N ARG A 30 5.36 -4.00 -4.54
CA ARG A 30 6.78 -3.81 -4.20
C ARG A 30 7.51 -5.15 -4.16
N GLY A 31 6.80 -6.20 -3.77
CA GLY A 31 7.33 -7.55 -3.60
C GLY A 31 7.58 -7.90 -2.13
N PHE A 32 8.44 -8.88 -1.92
CA PHE A 32 8.70 -9.46 -0.61
C PHE A 32 9.81 -8.73 0.16
N VAL A 33 9.57 -8.48 1.44
CA VAL A 33 10.46 -7.76 2.33
C VAL A 33 10.74 -8.63 3.55
N LYS A 34 12.01 -8.78 3.91
CA LYS A 34 12.39 -9.46 5.15
C LYS A 34 12.12 -8.54 6.33
N LEU A 35 11.20 -8.95 7.20
CA LEU A 35 10.88 -8.26 8.44
C LEU A 35 11.33 -9.12 9.63
N LYS A 36 12.07 -8.52 10.56
CA LYS A 36 12.51 -9.20 11.78
C LYS A 36 11.28 -9.73 12.54
N GLY A 37 11.26 -11.04 12.81
CA GLY A 37 10.15 -11.72 13.51
C GLY A 37 8.91 -12.03 12.68
N LYS A 38 8.84 -11.66 11.40
CA LYS A 38 7.70 -11.97 10.50
C LYS A 38 8.10 -12.71 9.23
N GLY A 39 9.39 -13.03 9.08
CA GLY A 39 9.91 -13.69 7.88
C GLY A 39 9.81 -12.78 6.66
N SER A 40 9.46 -13.37 5.52
CA SER A 40 9.27 -12.66 4.26
C SER A 40 7.82 -12.21 4.13
N MET A 41 7.60 -10.91 3.96
CA MET A 41 6.26 -10.32 3.87
C MET A 41 6.05 -9.63 2.53
N GLU A 42 4.95 -9.95 1.83
CA GLU A 42 4.55 -9.22 0.62
C GLU A 42 4.05 -7.82 0.96
N THR A 43 4.54 -6.82 0.21
CA THR A 43 4.23 -5.40 0.41
C THR A 43 3.91 -4.68 -0.89
N TYR A 44 3.23 -3.54 -0.76
CA TYR A 44 2.71 -2.74 -1.86
C TYR A 44 2.99 -1.26 -1.61
N TRP A 45 3.24 -0.49 -2.67
CA TRP A 45 3.23 0.97 -2.64
C TRP A 45 1.82 1.49 -2.89
N VAL A 46 1.45 2.55 -2.17
CA VAL A 46 0.15 3.22 -2.30
C VAL A 46 0.33 4.58 -2.95
N PHE A 47 -0.53 4.87 -3.91
CA PHE A 47 -0.62 6.16 -4.57
C PHE A 47 -2.07 6.64 -4.57
N GLU A 48 -2.24 7.96 -4.62
CA GLU A 48 -3.54 8.59 -4.86
C GLU A 48 -4.09 8.17 -6.23
N ASN A 49 -5.39 7.90 -6.29
CA ASN A 49 -6.05 7.67 -7.57
C ASN A 49 -6.56 9.00 -8.14
N ILE A 50 -5.75 9.63 -8.99
CA ILE A 50 -6.06 10.91 -9.64
C ILE A 50 -7.13 10.82 -10.74
N TYR A 51 -7.64 9.62 -11.04
CA TYR A 51 -8.64 9.39 -12.08
C TYR A 51 -10.05 9.17 -11.53
N THR A 52 -10.22 9.14 -10.21
CA THR A 52 -11.54 9.07 -9.58
C THR A 52 -12.09 10.48 -9.45
N GLU A 53 -12.91 10.92 -10.41
CA GLU A 53 -13.58 12.23 -10.37
C GLU A 53 -14.84 12.26 -9.47
N GLU A 54 -15.15 11.19 -8.75
CA GLU A 54 -16.32 11.16 -7.87
C GLU A 54 -15.89 11.32 -6.42
N GLY A 55 -16.27 12.47 -5.84
CA GLY A 55 -16.13 12.74 -4.42
C GLY A 55 -16.64 11.57 -3.59
N TYR A 56 -15.81 11.13 -2.65
CA TYR A 56 -16.18 10.16 -1.63
C TYR A 56 -17.51 10.55 -1.00
N VAL A 57 -18.55 9.75 -1.23
CA VAL A 57 -19.77 9.77 -0.43
C VAL A 57 -19.59 8.68 0.63
N ASP A 58 -19.45 9.10 1.89
CA ASP A 58 -19.48 8.26 3.10
C ASP A 58 -20.84 7.57 3.28
#